data_AF-A0A0R1QE84-F1
#
_entry.id   AF-A0A0R1QE84-F1
#
_cell.length_a   1.000
_cell.length_b   1.000
_cell.length_c   1.000
_cell.angle_alpha   90.00
_cell.angle_beta   90.00
_cell.angle_gamma   90.00
#
_symmetry.space_group_name_H-M   'P 1'
#
loop_
_entity.id
_entity.type
_entity.pdbx_description
1 polymer ?
#
loop_
_entity_poly.entity_id
_entity_poly.type
_entity_poly.pdbx_seq_one_letter_code
_entity_poly.pdbx_strand_id
1 'polypeptide(L)'
;MNRKRIALLTGLTLFTGVTANNAAWSKNTMIHAAEATQAKGELDSNQRYPDITKKLDLTSMDQYTSDNLFMNVTLKKFYIKNISVTKDNQNYLILAPIKTSNQYFLLLTKANPKFKINQRITVQGFLNGKSKITTKQINNGLEPKYLNKKVVSIMADNIIFN
;
A
#
# COMPACT_ATOMS: atom_id res chain seq x y z
N MET A 1 30.61 -44.79 49.97
CA MET A 1 31.18 -44.01 48.85
C MET A 1 30.97 -44.80 47.57
N ASN A 2 30.04 -44.39 46.68
CA ASN A 2 29.76 -45.11 45.44
C ASN A 2 29.26 -44.10 44.39
N ARG A 3 30.11 -43.74 43.41
CA ARG A 3 29.83 -42.70 42.42
C ARG A 3 29.28 -43.34 41.15
N LYS A 4 27.98 -43.18 40.89
CA LYS A 4 27.34 -43.51 39.61
C LYS A 4 27.71 -42.41 38.59
N ARG A 5 28.46 -42.76 37.54
CA ARG A 5 28.70 -41.88 36.39
C ARG A 5 27.67 -42.22 35.31
N ILE A 6 26.90 -41.22 34.92
CA ILE A 6 25.92 -41.27 33.83
C ILE A 6 26.65 -40.87 32.55
N ALA A 7 26.66 -41.74 31.53
CA ALA A 7 27.24 -41.43 30.23
C ALA A 7 26.14 -40.84 29.31
N LEU A 8 26.38 -39.63 28.81
CA LEU A 8 25.60 -38.99 27.76
C LEU A 8 25.93 -39.66 26.42
N LEU A 9 24.93 -40.22 25.72
CA LEU A 9 25.08 -40.66 24.33
C LEU A 9 24.50 -39.59 23.40
N THR A 10 25.37 -38.78 22.79
CA THR A 10 25.01 -37.81 21.74
C THR A 10 24.98 -38.51 20.39
N GLY A 11 23.80 -38.72 19.83
CA GLY A 11 23.63 -39.26 18.47
C GLY A 11 23.73 -38.15 17.43
N LEU A 12 24.83 -38.12 16.67
CA LEU A 12 25.05 -37.25 15.50
C LEU A 12 24.60 -37.99 14.24
N THR A 13 23.58 -37.49 13.53
CA THR A 13 23.10 -38.08 12.27
C THR A 13 23.74 -37.36 11.08
N LEU A 14 24.52 -38.08 10.27
CA LEU A 14 25.11 -37.60 9.01
C LEU A 14 24.25 -38.09 7.84
N PHE A 15 23.70 -37.17 7.04
CA PHE A 15 23.12 -37.50 5.73
C PHE A 15 24.24 -37.52 4.68
N THR A 16 24.58 -38.71 4.19
CA THR A 16 25.43 -38.90 3.02
C THR A 16 24.58 -38.82 1.76
N GLY A 17 24.94 -37.90 0.86
CA GLY A 17 24.30 -37.75 -0.44
C GLY A 17 24.69 -38.88 -1.39
N VAL A 18 23.75 -39.26 -2.26
CA VAL A 18 24.01 -40.04 -3.46
C VAL A 18 23.93 -39.13 -4.68
N THR A 19 25.00 -39.14 -5.48
CA THR A 19 25.02 -38.59 -6.83
C THR A 19 24.83 -39.74 -7.82
N ALA A 20 24.03 -39.52 -8.86
CA ALA A 20 24.07 -40.31 -10.09
C ALA A 20 23.91 -39.36 -11.27
N ASN A 21 24.98 -39.28 -12.07
CA ASN A 21 25.07 -38.57 -13.34
C ASN A 21 24.65 -39.50 -14.50
N ASN A 22 24.15 -38.88 -15.57
CA ASN A 22 24.22 -39.23 -17.01
C ASN A 22 22.87 -38.98 -17.68
N ALA A 23 22.74 -38.47 -18.90
CA ALA A 23 23.60 -37.71 -19.79
C ALA A 23 22.65 -37.17 -20.89
N ALA A 24 22.93 -35.95 -21.36
CA ALA A 24 22.66 -35.41 -22.69
C ALA A 24 21.23 -35.38 -23.27
N TRP A 25 20.89 -34.15 -23.69
CA TRP A 25 20.39 -33.78 -25.02
C TRP A 25 18.97 -33.19 -25.06
N SER A 26 18.97 -31.88 -25.26
CA SER A 26 17.84 -31.01 -25.54
C SER A 26 17.11 -31.38 -26.84
N LYS A 27 15.79 -31.52 -26.77
CA LYS A 27 14.87 -31.09 -27.82
C LYS A 27 13.45 -31.20 -27.29
N ASN A 28 12.70 -30.11 -27.49
CA ASN A 28 11.26 -29.98 -27.29
C ASN A 28 10.78 -29.77 -25.86
N THR A 29 10.81 -28.52 -25.40
CA THR A 29 9.73 -27.91 -24.58
C THR A 29 9.83 -26.38 -24.56
N MET A 30 10.11 -25.75 -25.71
CA MET A 30 9.86 -24.30 -25.88
C MET A 30 8.46 -24.04 -26.47
N ILE A 31 7.42 -24.67 -25.92
CA ILE A 31 6.03 -24.36 -26.33
C ILE A 31 5.15 -23.99 -25.12
N HIS A 32 5.52 -24.33 -23.88
CA HIS A 32 4.70 -23.98 -22.70
C HIS A 32 5.26 -22.84 -21.83
N ALA A 33 6.43 -22.31 -22.14
CA ALA A 33 7.00 -21.17 -21.40
C ALA A 33 6.61 -19.79 -21.97
N ALA A 34 6.10 -19.73 -23.21
CA ALA A 34 5.66 -18.49 -23.85
C ALA A 34 4.19 -18.14 -23.56
N GLU A 35 3.41 -19.07 -23.01
CA GLU A 35 1.96 -18.91 -22.79
C GLU A 35 1.59 -18.41 -21.39
N ALA A 36 2.53 -18.37 -20.44
CA ALA A 36 2.33 -17.73 -19.14
C ALA A 36 2.61 -16.22 -19.17
N THR A 37 3.28 -15.71 -20.22
CA THR A 37 3.62 -14.29 -20.37
C THR A 37 2.55 -13.50 -21.14
N GLN A 38 1.61 -14.19 -21.81
CA GLN A 38 0.55 -13.54 -22.61
C GLN A 38 -0.82 -13.47 -21.91
N ALA A 39 -0.97 -14.07 -20.73
CA ALA A 39 -2.18 -13.92 -19.89
C ALA A 39 -2.05 -12.77 -18.87
N LYS A 40 -1.13 -11.83 -19.08
CA LYS A 40 -1.21 -10.51 -18.43
C LYS A 40 -2.17 -9.65 -19.24
N GLY A 41 -3.41 -10.11 -19.36
CA GLY A 41 -4.49 -9.19 -19.70
C GLY A 41 -4.36 -8.04 -18.71
N GLU A 42 -4.22 -6.81 -19.21
CA GLU A 42 -4.54 -5.65 -18.42
C GLU A 42 -5.91 -5.92 -17.83
N LEU A 43 -5.96 -6.33 -16.57
CA LEU A 43 -7.16 -6.18 -15.77
C LEU A 43 -7.51 -4.72 -15.97
N ASP A 44 -8.60 -4.51 -16.70
CA ASP A 44 -9.10 -3.20 -17.08
C ASP A 44 -8.96 -2.33 -15.83
N SER A 45 -8.29 -1.17 -15.91
CA SER A 45 -7.82 -0.44 -14.71
C SER A 45 -8.93 -0.20 -13.66
N ASN A 46 -10.19 -0.18 -14.12
CA ASN A 46 -11.41 -0.17 -13.32
C ASN A 46 -11.65 -1.42 -12.44
N GLN A 47 -11.25 -2.62 -12.86
CA GLN A 47 -11.34 -3.84 -12.07
C GLN A 47 -10.28 -3.87 -10.97
N ARG A 48 -9.07 -3.33 -11.20
CA ARG A 48 -8.00 -3.32 -10.19
C ARG A 48 -8.23 -2.29 -9.08
N TYR A 49 -8.77 -1.12 -9.42
CA TYR A 49 -9.03 -0.04 -8.47
C TYR A 49 -10.50 0.39 -8.51
N PRO A 50 -11.41 -0.31 -7.80
CA PRO A 50 -12.82 0.06 -7.78
C PRO A 50 -13.02 1.47 -7.19
N ASP A 51 -14.03 2.20 -7.67
CA ASP A 51 -14.41 3.49 -7.09
C ASP A 51 -14.78 3.33 -5.61
N ILE A 52 -14.17 4.15 -4.75
CA ILE A 52 -14.37 4.08 -3.29
C ILE A 52 -15.85 4.24 -2.91
N THR A 53 -16.63 5.01 -3.67
CA THR A 53 -18.06 5.26 -3.40
C THR A 53 -18.91 4.01 -3.51
N LYS A 54 -18.43 2.97 -4.22
CA LYS A 54 -19.11 1.67 -4.32
C LYS A 54 -18.88 0.77 -3.11
N LYS A 55 -17.92 1.12 -2.25
CA LYS A 55 -17.49 0.31 -1.11
C LYS A 55 -17.71 1.01 0.23
N LEU A 56 -17.56 2.32 0.26
CA LEU A 56 -17.61 3.14 1.46
C LEU A 56 -18.47 4.38 1.23
N ASP A 57 -19.29 4.72 2.20
CA ASP A 57 -20.01 5.99 2.21
C ASP A 57 -19.10 7.10 2.73
N LEU A 58 -18.82 8.09 1.86
CA LEU A 58 -17.87 9.17 2.06
C LEU A 58 -18.43 10.34 2.90
N THR A 59 -19.70 10.28 3.32
CA THR A 59 -20.31 11.31 4.17
C THR A 59 -19.94 11.14 5.65
N SER A 60 -19.68 9.90 6.07
CA SER A 60 -19.26 9.57 7.44
C SER A 60 -18.20 8.47 7.45
N MET A 61 -17.02 8.77 8.00
CA MET A 61 -15.94 7.79 8.17
C MET A 61 -16.03 7.01 9.49
N ASP A 62 -16.94 7.37 10.39
CA ASP A 62 -17.06 6.70 11.69
C ASP A 62 -17.51 5.24 11.53
N GLN A 63 -18.32 4.94 10.50
CA GLN A 63 -18.79 3.60 10.17
C GLN A 63 -17.72 2.64 9.62
N TYR A 64 -16.54 3.14 9.24
CA TYR A 64 -15.53 2.27 8.65
C TYR A 64 -14.88 1.39 9.71
N THR A 65 -14.92 0.07 9.52
CA THR A 65 -14.09 -0.87 10.26
C THR A 65 -12.67 -0.87 9.71
N SER A 66 -11.71 -1.37 10.48
CA SER A 66 -10.33 -1.52 10.01
C SER A 66 -10.27 -2.39 8.75
N ASP A 67 -11.01 -3.50 8.72
CA ASP A 67 -11.01 -4.47 7.61
C ASP A 67 -11.46 -3.83 6.30
N ASN A 68 -12.43 -2.90 6.35
CA ASN A 68 -12.94 -2.20 5.17
C ASN A 68 -11.98 -1.12 4.64
N LEU A 69 -10.85 -0.90 5.31
CA LEU A 69 -9.86 0.12 4.99
C LEU A 69 -8.50 -0.43 4.56
N PHE A 70 -8.44 -1.73 4.24
CA PHE A 70 -7.28 -2.39 3.64
C PHE A 70 -7.65 -2.94 2.26
N MET A 71 -7.86 -2.04 1.29
CA MET A 71 -8.29 -2.42 -0.05
C MET A 71 -7.80 -1.44 -1.12
N ASN A 72 -7.71 -1.94 -2.35
CA ASN A 72 -7.46 -1.11 -3.53
C ASN A 72 -8.70 -0.28 -3.86
N VAL A 73 -8.51 1.02 -4.12
CA VAL A 73 -9.58 1.95 -4.47
C VAL A 73 -9.14 3.02 -5.46
N THR A 74 -10.13 3.65 -6.08
CA THR A 74 -10.01 4.94 -6.76
C THR A 74 -10.73 6.03 -5.95
N LEU A 75 -9.98 7.03 -5.48
CA LEU A 75 -10.50 8.30 -4.94
C LEU A 75 -10.74 9.26 -6.12
N LYS A 76 -11.94 9.25 -6.70
CA LYS A 76 -12.23 10.01 -7.93
C LYS A 76 -12.50 11.50 -7.65
N LYS A 77 -11.71 12.39 -8.25
CA LYS A 77 -11.87 13.86 -8.21
C LYS A 77 -11.91 14.46 -6.79
N PHE A 78 -11.08 13.95 -5.88
CA PHE A 78 -10.95 14.47 -4.52
C PHE A 78 -10.22 15.82 -4.51
N TYR A 79 -10.67 16.73 -3.65
CA TYR A 79 -10.07 18.04 -3.47
C TYR A 79 -8.83 17.97 -2.59
N ILE A 80 -7.76 18.63 -3.01
CA ILE A 80 -6.59 18.89 -2.17
C ILE A 80 -6.92 20.03 -1.21
N LYS A 81 -7.02 19.73 0.08
CA LYS A 81 -7.31 20.69 1.14
C LYS A 81 -6.08 21.39 1.68
N ASN A 82 -4.97 20.67 1.75
CA ASN A 82 -3.70 21.19 2.23
C ASN A 82 -2.56 20.36 1.63
N ILE A 83 -1.41 21.00 1.47
CA ILE A 83 -0.20 20.42 0.89
C ILE A 83 0.94 20.83 1.81
N SER A 84 1.82 19.88 2.14
CA SER A 84 3.11 20.21 2.72
C SER A 84 4.20 19.36 2.08
N VAL A 85 5.40 19.93 1.99
CA VAL A 85 6.59 19.28 1.45
C VAL A 85 7.51 18.95 2.62
N THR A 86 7.89 17.69 2.78
CA THR A 86 8.84 17.23 3.79
C THR A 86 10.27 17.51 3.33
N LYS A 87 11.22 17.44 4.28
CA LYS A 87 12.65 17.54 3.99
C LYS A 87 13.14 16.46 3.02
N ASP A 88 12.49 15.30 3.02
CA ASP A 88 12.82 14.15 2.17
C ASP A 88 12.17 14.22 0.78
N ASN A 89 11.74 15.42 0.36
CA ASN A 89 11.09 15.67 -0.93
C ASN A 89 9.84 14.80 -1.15
N GLN A 90 9.05 14.61 -0.09
CA GLN A 90 7.74 13.97 -0.13
C GLN A 90 6.64 14.99 0.16
N ASN A 91 5.46 14.79 -0.41
CA ASN A 91 4.29 15.61 -0.13
C ASN A 91 3.34 14.88 0.82
N TYR A 92 2.94 15.54 1.90
CA TYR A 92 1.70 15.21 2.60
C TYR A 92 0.55 16.00 1.97
N LEU A 93 -0.47 15.28 1.52
CA LEU A 93 -1.69 15.85 0.96
C LEU A 93 -2.86 15.47 1.86
N ILE A 94 -3.63 16.47 2.29
CA ILE A 94 -4.95 16.25 2.87
C ILE A 94 -5.97 16.32 1.74
N LEU A 95 -6.69 15.23 1.52
CA LEU A 95 -7.69 15.10 0.48
C LEU A 95 -9.09 15.04 1.10
N ALA A 96 -10.09 15.53 0.38
CA ALA A 96 -11.50 15.45 0.79
C ALA A 96 -12.39 15.18 -0.43
N PRO A 97 -13.50 14.42 -0.28
CA PRO A 97 -14.38 14.07 -1.40
C PRO A 97 -15.07 15.30 -2.00
N ILE A 98 -15.39 16.30 -1.17
CA ILE A 98 -15.95 17.59 -1.59
C ILE A 98 -15.29 18.74 -0.81
N LYS A 99 -15.39 19.97 -1.35
CA LYS A 99 -14.75 21.16 -0.78
C LYS A 99 -15.23 21.52 0.64
N THR A 100 -16.42 21.10 1.06
CA THR A 100 -16.95 21.37 2.41
C THR A 100 -16.83 20.18 3.36
N SER A 101 -16.35 19.02 2.89
CA SER A 101 -16.31 17.81 3.71
C SER A 101 -15.30 17.93 4.85
N ASN A 102 -15.68 17.34 5.98
CA ASN A 102 -14.86 17.09 7.17
C ASN A 102 -14.34 15.64 7.22
N GLN A 103 -14.55 14.86 6.16
CA GLN A 103 -14.02 13.52 5.97
C GLN A 103 -12.72 13.62 5.16
N TYR A 104 -11.62 13.14 5.73
CA TYR A 104 -10.28 13.41 5.24
C TYR A 104 -9.50 12.16 4.91
N PHE A 105 -8.73 12.22 3.83
CA PHE A 105 -7.78 11.21 3.45
C PHE A 105 -6.38 11.80 3.47
N LEU A 106 -5.41 11.04 3.97
CA LEU A 106 -4.01 11.45 4.01
C LEU A 106 -3.25 10.66 2.96
N LEU A 107 -2.65 11.37 2.02
CA LEU A 107 -1.77 10.80 1.00
C LEU A 107 -0.34 11.27 1.24
N LEU A 108 0.59 10.32 1.29
CA LEU A 108 2.02 10.57 1.21
C LEU A 108 2.51 10.16 -0.19
N THR A 109 3.15 11.08 -0.90
CA THR A 109 3.66 10.83 -2.26
C THR A 109 4.98 11.56 -2.51
N LYS A 110 5.65 11.29 -3.62
CA LYS A 110 6.83 12.08 -4.01
C LYS A 110 6.42 13.52 -4.28
N ALA A 111 7.30 14.47 -3.97
CA ALA A 111 7.02 15.86 -4.25
C ALA A 111 6.74 16.09 -5.74
N ASN A 112 5.65 16.78 -6.02
CA ASN A 112 5.28 17.15 -7.37
C ASN A 112 4.77 18.61 -7.38
N PRO A 113 5.41 19.51 -8.15
CA PRO A 113 5.05 20.93 -8.17
C PRO A 113 3.68 21.20 -8.78
N LYS A 114 3.05 20.21 -9.44
CA LYS A 114 1.73 20.36 -10.05
C LYS A 114 0.59 20.40 -9.02
N PHE A 115 0.80 19.95 -7.79
CA PHE A 115 -0.26 19.97 -6.77
C PHE A 115 -0.60 21.40 -6.34
N LYS A 116 -1.88 21.73 -6.35
CA LYS A 116 -2.41 23.02 -5.89
C LYS A 116 -3.57 22.84 -4.92
N ILE A 117 -3.64 23.67 -3.89
CA ILE A 117 -4.78 23.67 -2.96
C ILE A 117 -6.07 23.97 -3.73
N ASN A 118 -7.16 23.32 -3.35
CA ASN A 118 -8.47 23.32 -4.00
C ASN A 118 -8.52 22.67 -5.40
N GLN A 119 -7.41 22.16 -5.93
CA GLN A 119 -7.45 21.35 -7.15
C GLN A 119 -8.08 19.98 -6.86
N ARG A 120 -8.70 19.39 -7.89
CA ARG A 120 -9.17 18.01 -7.86
C ARG A 120 -8.14 17.07 -8.47
N ILE A 121 -7.91 15.94 -7.81
CA ILE A 121 -7.09 14.86 -8.32
C ILE A 121 -7.84 13.54 -8.18
N THR A 122 -7.48 12.58 -9.02
CA THR A 122 -7.91 11.20 -8.88
C THR A 122 -6.74 10.36 -8.43
N VAL A 123 -6.92 9.62 -7.33
CA VAL A 123 -5.86 8.78 -6.75
C VAL A 123 -6.28 7.32 -6.86
N GLN A 124 -5.45 6.50 -7.47
CA GLN A 124 -5.58 5.04 -7.48
C GLN A 124 -4.51 4.47 -6.55
N GLY A 125 -4.92 3.58 -5.66
CA GLY A 125 -3.98 3.00 -4.69
C GLY A 125 -4.67 2.17 -3.63
N PHE A 126 -3.97 1.97 -2.52
CA PHE A 126 -4.40 1.11 -1.42
C PHE A 126 -4.71 1.93 -0.17
N LEU A 127 -5.91 1.75 0.39
CA LEU A 127 -6.25 2.30 1.70
C LEU A 127 -5.46 1.57 2.78
N ASN A 128 -4.95 2.32 3.76
CA ASN A 128 -4.11 1.80 4.83
C ASN A 128 -4.62 2.24 6.20
N GLY A 129 -5.90 1.96 6.46
CA GLY A 129 -6.52 2.16 7.78
C GLY A 129 -6.76 3.61 8.19
N LYS A 130 -7.32 3.76 9.40
CA LYS A 130 -7.54 5.05 10.06
C LYS A 130 -6.28 5.50 10.79
N SER A 131 -6.02 6.80 10.75
CA SER A 131 -5.00 7.43 11.57
C SER A 131 -5.47 8.81 12.03
N LYS A 132 -4.60 9.53 12.73
CA LYS A 132 -4.80 10.94 13.07
C LYS A 132 -3.62 11.75 12.56
N ILE A 133 -3.88 13.00 12.20
CA ILE A 133 -2.80 13.95 11.95
C ILE A 133 -2.11 14.28 13.27
N THR A 134 -0.80 14.09 13.27
CA THR A 134 0.11 14.24 14.41
C THR A 134 0.91 15.53 14.29
N THR A 135 1.53 15.93 15.41
CA THR A 135 2.45 17.07 15.46
C THR A 135 3.60 16.94 14.45
N LYS A 136 4.05 15.72 14.12
CA LYS A 136 5.09 15.51 13.10
C LYS A 136 4.66 16.06 11.74
N GLN A 137 3.42 15.81 11.33
CA GLN A 137 2.93 16.29 10.04
C GLN A 137 2.67 17.80 10.06
N ILE A 138 2.23 18.36 11.19
CA ILE A 138 2.13 19.82 11.38
C ILE A 138 3.50 20.48 11.28
N ASN A 139 4.52 19.93 11.95
CA ASN A 139 5.90 20.43 11.88
C ASN A 139 6.51 20.30 10.48
N ASN A 140 5.99 19.39 9.66
CA ASN A 140 6.33 19.24 8.24
C ASN A 140 5.52 20.16 7.32
N GLY A 141 4.82 21.16 7.87
CA GLY A 141 4.16 22.23 7.12
C GLY A 141 2.65 22.03 6.87
N LEU A 142 2.02 20.98 7.40
CA LEU A 142 0.55 20.92 7.36
C LEU A 142 -0.06 22.01 8.25
N GLU A 143 -1.18 22.58 7.83
CA GLU A 143 -1.86 23.62 8.60
C GLU A 143 -2.30 23.10 9.99
N PRO A 144 -2.08 23.88 11.09
CA PRO A 144 -2.39 23.46 12.46
C PRO A 144 -3.85 23.03 12.69
N LYS A 145 -4.80 23.58 11.91
CA LYS A 145 -6.24 23.24 12.01
C LYS A 145 -6.54 21.75 11.75
N TYR A 146 -5.60 21.02 11.13
CA TYR A 146 -5.73 19.59 10.88
C TYR A 146 -5.21 18.71 12.02
N LEU A 147 -4.55 19.27 13.04
CA LEU A 147 -4.06 18.51 14.18
C LEU A 147 -5.17 17.67 14.83
N ASN A 148 -4.88 16.40 15.14
CA ASN A 148 -5.80 15.42 15.72
C ASN A 148 -7.05 15.08 14.90
N LYS A 149 -7.20 15.60 13.67
CA LYS A 149 -8.28 15.18 12.78
C LYS A 149 -8.08 13.72 12.39
N LYS A 150 -9.17 12.95 12.44
CA LYS A 150 -9.22 11.58 11.92
C LYS A 150 -9.04 11.61 10.41
N VAL A 151 -8.21 10.73 9.88
CA VAL A 151 -7.98 10.58 8.44
C VAL A 151 -7.92 9.10 8.08
N VAL A 152 -8.17 8.78 6.81
CA VAL A 152 -7.83 7.47 6.24
C VAL A 152 -6.57 7.61 5.41
N SER A 153 -5.57 6.82 5.70
CA SER A 153 -4.30 6.84 4.96
C SER A 153 -4.49 6.15 3.61
N ILE A 154 -3.88 6.68 2.56
CA ILE A 154 -3.84 6.05 1.24
C ILE A 154 -2.40 6.06 0.71
N MET A 155 -1.99 4.91 0.19
CA MET A 155 -0.74 4.72 -0.56
C MET A 155 -1.09 4.77 -2.05
N ALA A 156 -0.62 5.80 -2.75
CA ALA A 156 -0.95 5.98 -4.16
C ALA A 156 0.00 5.18 -5.06
N ASP A 157 -0.58 4.43 -6.00
CA ASP A 157 0.14 3.83 -7.12
C ASP A 157 0.13 4.77 -8.33
N ASN A 158 -0.99 5.47 -8.54
CA ASN A 158 -1.16 6.42 -9.64
C ASN A 158 -1.96 7.65 -9.20
N ILE A 159 -1.60 8.81 -9.74
CA ILE A 159 -2.24 10.10 -9.46
C ILE A 159 -2.51 10.82 -10.78
N ILE A 160 -3.78 11.11 -11.02
CA ILE A 160 -4.27 11.78 -12.23
C ILE A 160 -4.73 13.19 -11.85
N PHE A 161 -4.17 14.20 -12.51
CA PHE A 161 -4.59 15.59 -12.33
C PHE A 161 -5.85 15.86 -13.16
N ASN A 162 -6.86 16.47 -12.52
CA ASN A 162 -8.14 16.82 -13.16
C ASN A 162 -8.29 18.32 -13.39
#